data_AF-A0A8J2PIH7-F1
#
_entry.id   AF-A0A8J2PIH7-F1
#
_cell.length_a   1.000
_cell.length_b   1.000
_cell.length_c   1.000
_cell.angle_alpha   90.00
_cell.angle_beta   90.00
_cell.angle_gamma   90.00
#
_symmetry.space_group_name_H-M   'P 1'
#
loop_
_entity.id
_entity.type
_entity.pdbx_description
1 polymer ?
#
loop_
_entity_poly.entity_id
_entity_poly.type
_entity_poly.pdbx_seq_one_letter_code
_entity_poly.pdbx_strand_id
1 'polypeptide(L)'
;MDKCGICKDQLDKIYCECAACLLPSHPKCNNLLDTSWVHKSKDNRATWRCLPCRENKVERKNKRSRKDSIGSDGIQSDIEQYEIDEEVFRSSISSQPATMAQIQMLFTKAMEPIQLRLNSIETSAKKVEEVKKTVEGISTQLESMSERLKDAETKINSLETKSSDLHATVQSLKNAQNVTQPVEIDNRFEAMERYTRRNNVIISGVPLNDNEDVYKCVIGYCSKIGVEV
;
A
#
# COMPACT_ATOMS: atom_id res chain seq x y z
N MET A 1 9.79 27.41 -3.14
CA MET A 1 8.39 27.57 -2.71
C MET A 1 7.52 27.38 -3.93
N ASP A 2 6.62 26.41 -3.89
CA ASP A 2 5.78 26.08 -5.04
C ASP A 2 4.68 27.14 -5.23
N LYS A 3 4.38 27.46 -6.49
CA LYS A 3 3.37 28.45 -6.90
C LYS A 3 2.13 27.73 -7.42
N CYS A 4 0.96 28.32 -7.20
CA CYS A 4 -0.30 27.81 -7.68
C CYS A 4 -0.34 27.77 -9.21
N GLY A 5 -0.74 26.63 -9.78
CA GLY A 5 -0.86 26.45 -11.23
C GLY A 5 -1.88 27.39 -11.88
N ILE A 6 -2.85 27.90 -11.12
CA ILE A 6 -3.97 28.74 -11.59
C ILE A 6 -3.69 30.23 -11.35
N CYS A 7 -3.66 30.69 -10.09
CA CYS A 7 -3.48 32.12 -9.79
C CYS A 7 -2.02 32.60 -9.77
N LYS A 8 -1.03 31.68 -9.84
CA LYS A 8 0.42 31.96 -9.77
C LYS A 8 0.93 32.52 -8.43
N ASP A 9 0.07 32.68 -7.44
CA ASP A 9 0.46 33.06 -6.08
C ASP A 9 1.15 31.91 -5.35
N GLN A 10 1.75 32.23 -4.21
CA GLN A 10 2.40 31.25 -3.34
C GLN A 10 1.40 30.28 -2.72
N LEU A 11 1.73 28.99 -2.69
CA LEU A 11 0.87 27.98 -2.09
C LEU A 11 0.91 28.02 -0.56
N ASP A 12 -0.27 27.85 0.05
CA ASP A 12 -0.41 27.63 1.48
C ASP A 12 0.02 26.21 1.88
N LYS A 13 0.03 25.92 3.19
CA LYS A 13 0.24 24.55 3.71
C LYS A 13 -0.81 23.56 3.18
N ILE A 14 -2.00 24.04 2.80
CA ILE A 14 -3.09 23.23 2.23
C ILE A 14 -3.15 23.51 0.73
N TYR A 15 -2.80 22.51 -0.07
CA TYR A 15 -2.91 22.56 -1.53
C TYR A 15 -3.47 21.24 -2.09
N CYS A 16 -4.00 21.30 -3.30
CA CYS A 16 -4.42 20.13 -4.07
C CYS A 16 -3.52 19.94 -5.30
N GLU A 17 -3.19 18.70 -5.62
CA GLU A 17 -2.40 18.33 -6.80
C GLU A 17 -3.29 17.56 -7.77
N CYS A 18 -3.32 18.00 -9.03
CA CYS A 18 -4.13 17.36 -10.06
C CYS A 18 -3.48 16.06 -10.54
N ALA A 19 -4.20 14.94 -10.50
CA ALA A 19 -3.72 13.65 -10.99
C ALA A 19 -3.38 13.63 -12.48
N ALA A 20 -3.94 14.54 -13.28
CA ALA A 20 -3.75 14.57 -14.73
C ALA A 20 -2.56 15.45 -15.17
N CYS A 21 -2.42 16.66 -14.61
CA CYS A 21 -1.36 17.60 -15.01
C CYS A 21 -0.26 17.78 -13.96
N LEU A 22 -0.41 17.17 -12.78
CA LEU A 22 0.53 17.24 -11.65
C LEU A 22 0.85 18.66 -11.18
N LEU A 23 0.00 19.63 -11.52
CA LEU A 23 0.16 21.02 -11.08
C LEU A 23 -0.51 21.19 -9.70
N PRO A 24 0.24 21.67 -8.69
CA PRO A 24 -0.34 22.02 -7.41
C PRO A 24 -1.12 23.34 -7.50
N SER A 25 -2.24 23.43 -6.80
CA SER A 25 -3.13 24.60 -6.82
C SER A 25 -3.85 24.76 -5.48
N HIS A 26 -4.32 25.98 -5.19
CA HIS A 26 -5.19 26.17 -4.02
C HIS A 26 -6.55 25.47 -4.25
N PRO A 27 -7.17 24.90 -3.20
CA PRO A 27 -8.52 24.35 -3.29
C PRO A 27 -9.52 25.37 -3.83
N LYS A 28 -9.44 26.62 -3.33
CA LYS A 28 -10.32 27.74 -3.74
C LYS A 28 -10.21 28.06 -5.23
N CYS A 29 -9.01 27.98 -5.82
CA CYS A 29 -8.83 28.17 -7.26
C CYS A 29 -9.52 27.10 -8.12
N ASN A 30 -9.96 26.00 -7.53
CA ASN A 30 -10.71 24.93 -8.19
C ASN A 30 -12.15 24.79 -7.66
N ASN A 31 -12.70 25.86 -7.06
CA ASN A 31 -14.03 25.86 -6.44
C ASN A 31 -14.20 24.77 -5.36
N LEU A 32 -13.12 24.45 -4.64
CA LEU A 32 -13.17 23.57 -3.47
C LEU A 32 -13.08 24.40 -2.19
N LEU A 33 -13.88 24.02 -1.21
CA LEU A 33 -13.71 24.46 0.17
C LEU A 33 -12.50 23.73 0.79
N ASP A 34 -11.71 24.43 1.59
CA ASP A 34 -10.53 23.86 2.27
C ASP A 34 -10.93 22.66 3.14
N THR A 35 -12.07 22.76 3.83
CA THR A 35 -12.65 21.66 4.63
C THR A 35 -12.99 20.44 3.78
N SER A 36 -13.57 20.64 2.59
CA SER A 36 -13.92 19.54 1.68
C SER A 36 -12.67 18.80 1.19
N TRP A 37 -11.58 19.53 0.90
CA TRP A 37 -10.32 18.92 0.48
C TRP A 37 -9.68 18.10 1.60
N VAL A 38 -9.63 18.64 2.81
CA VAL A 38 -9.05 17.95 3.98
C VAL A 38 -9.82 16.67 4.31
N HIS A 39 -11.13 16.62 4.13
CA HIS A 39 -11.93 15.41 4.41
C HIS A 39 -11.90 14.37 3.28
N LYS A 40 -11.28 14.64 2.12
CA LYS A 40 -11.14 13.62 1.07
C LYS A 40 -10.18 12.52 1.52
N SER A 41 -10.59 11.27 1.33
CA SER A 41 -9.74 10.09 1.48
C SER A 41 -8.53 10.15 0.55
N LYS A 42 -7.49 9.39 0.88
CA LYS A 42 -6.25 9.31 0.10
C LYS A 42 -6.52 8.92 -1.36
N ASP A 43 -7.40 7.95 -1.59
CA ASP A 43 -7.73 7.46 -2.93
C ASP A 43 -8.49 8.51 -3.76
N ASN A 44 -9.39 9.26 -3.12
CA ASN A 44 -10.11 10.36 -3.76
C ASN A 44 -9.20 11.55 -4.09
N ARG A 45 -8.13 11.77 -3.32
CA ARG A 45 -7.11 12.78 -3.66
C ARG A 45 -6.25 12.30 -4.83
N ALA A 46 -5.89 11.02 -4.86
CA ALA A 46 -5.06 10.42 -5.90
C ALA A 46 -5.71 10.44 -7.30
N THR A 47 -7.04 10.45 -7.37
CA THR A 47 -7.82 10.49 -8.62
C THR A 47 -8.37 11.88 -8.96
N TRP A 48 -8.17 12.87 -8.09
CA TRP A 48 -8.75 14.19 -8.27
C TRP A 48 -8.10 14.96 -9.44
N ARG A 49 -8.94 15.65 -10.22
CA ARG A 49 -8.51 16.48 -11.36
C ARG A 49 -8.94 17.94 -11.16
N CYS A 50 -8.07 18.88 -11.54
CA CYS A 50 -8.36 20.33 -11.53
C CYS A 50 -9.39 20.71 -12.61
N LEU A 51 -10.02 21.89 -12.47
CA LEU A 51 -11.04 22.36 -13.42
C LEU A 51 -10.54 22.37 -14.88
N PRO A 52 -9.34 22.90 -15.21
CA PRO A 52 -8.84 22.88 -16.59
C PRO A 52 -8.70 21.48 -17.19
N CYS A 53 -8.29 20.49 -16.39
CA CYS A 53 -8.15 19.10 -16.84
C CYS A 53 -9.49 18.35 -16.90
N ARG A 54 -10.51 18.79 -16.16
CA ARG A 54 -11.88 18.26 -16.27
C ARG A 54 -12.58 18.78 -17.52
N GLU A 55 -12.31 20.04 -17.89
CA GLU A 55 -12.90 20.70 -19.07
C GLU A 55 -12.14 20.43 -20.38
N ASN A 56 -11.24 19.43 -20.41
CA ASN A 56 -10.46 19.04 -21.60
C ASN A 56 -9.58 20.15 -22.22
N LYS A 57 -9.14 21.16 -21.45
CA LYS A 57 -8.36 22.31 -21.98
C LYS A 57 -6.85 22.26 -21.75
N VAL A 58 -6.26 21.12 -21.39
CA VAL A 58 -4.81 21.06 -21.11
C VAL A 58 -4.15 19.91 -21.86
N GLU A 59 -3.51 20.24 -22.98
CA GLU A 59 -2.46 19.40 -23.57
C GLU A 59 -1.36 19.16 -22.53
N ARG A 60 -1.01 17.88 -22.34
CA ARG A 60 -0.04 17.42 -21.35
C ARG A 60 1.32 18.10 -21.58
N LYS A 61 1.66 19.12 -20.76
CA LYS A 61 3.05 19.61 -20.66
C LYS A 61 3.88 18.57 -19.91
N ASN A 62 4.40 17.63 -20.68
CA ASN A 62 5.16 16.47 -20.22
C ASN A 62 6.57 16.91 -19.76
N LYS A 63 6.73 17.27 -18.49
CA LYS A 63 8.03 17.35 -17.82
C LYS A 63 7.91 16.91 -16.36
N ARG A 64 7.97 15.60 -16.14
CA ARG A 64 8.76 14.94 -15.09
C ARG A 64 8.61 13.42 -15.24
N SER A 65 9.73 12.78 -15.59
CA SER A 65 9.89 11.34 -15.63
C SER A 65 9.53 10.75 -14.26
N ARG A 66 8.36 10.11 -14.17
CA ARG A 66 8.08 9.07 -13.19
C ARG A 66 7.55 7.87 -13.94
N LYS A 67 8.39 6.86 -13.95
CA LYS A 67 8.14 5.46 -14.27
C LYS A 67 6.98 5.01 -13.38
N ASP A 68 5.82 4.71 -13.97
CA ASP A 68 4.84 3.71 -13.55
C ASP A 68 3.59 3.83 -14.44
N SER A 69 3.48 2.88 -15.36
CA SER A 69 2.27 2.13 -15.72
C SER A 69 1.06 2.82 -16.39
N ILE A 70 0.83 2.33 -17.62
CA ILE A 70 -0.46 1.97 -18.22
C ILE A 70 -1.31 3.15 -18.72
N GLY A 71 -1.01 3.54 -19.97
CA GLY A 71 -1.88 4.33 -20.82
C GLY A 71 -2.57 3.42 -21.84
N SER A 72 -3.90 3.33 -21.73
CA SER A 72 -4.78 2.92 -22.80
C SER A 72 -4.82 4.03 -23.85
N ASP A 73 -4.06 3.91 -24.93
CA ASP A 73 -4.15 4.84 -26.05
C ASP A 73 -5.05 4.25 -27.13
N GLY A 74 -6.18 4.93 -27.31
CA GLY A 74 -7.14 4.68 -28.38
C GLY A 74 -6.47 4.84 -29.73
N ILE A 75 -6.69 3.84 -30.58
CA ILE A 75 -6.33 3.86 -31.99
C ILE A 75 -7.27 4.87 -32.66
N GLN A 76 -6.78 6.10 -32.84
CA GLN A 76 -7.37 7.03 -33.78
C GLN A 76 -6.83 6.66 -35.17
N SER A 77 -7.56 5.79 -35.87
CA SER A 77 -7.26 5.44 -37.25
C SER A 77 -7.84 6.52 -38.15
N ASP A 78 -7.01 7.50 -38.50
CA ASP A 78 -7.26 8.38 -39.64
C ASP A 78 -7.08 7.54 -40.92
N ILE A 79 -8.12 6.76 -41.26
CA ILE A 79 -8.28 6.19 -42.59
C ILE A 79 -8.96 7.28 -43.40
N GLU A 80 -8.17 8.15 -44.03
CA GLU A 80 -8.65 8.92 -45.17
C GLU A 80 -9.09 7.91 -46.23
N GLN A 81 -10.40 7.81 -46.46
CA GLN A 81 -10.98 7.08 -47.57
C GLN A 81 -10.48 7.76 -48.86
N TYR A 82 -9.46 7.17 -49.48
CA TYR A 82 -9.15 7.42 -50.87
C TYR A 82 -10.30 6.84 -51.71
N GLU A 83 -11.32 7.66 -51.98
CA GLU A 83 -12.28 7.38 -53.05
C GLU A 83 -11.50 7.36 -54.37
N ILE A 84 -11.41 6.17 -54.96
CA ILE A 84 -10.94 6.04 -56.33
C ILE A 84 -12.10 6.51 -57.19
N ASP A 85 -12.01 7.72 -57.75
CA ASP A 85 -12.98 8.25 -58.71
C ASP A 85 -13.17 7.27 -59.88
N GLU A 86 -14.22 6.45 -59.81
CA GLU A 86 -14.60 5.44 -60.81
C GLU A 86 -14.89 6.06 -62.19
N GLU A 87 -15.24 7.34 -62.24
CA GLU A 87 -15.57 8.06 -63.48
C GLU A 87 -14.37 8.30 -64.41
N VAL A 88 -13.15 8.39 -63.85
CA VAL A 88 -11.94 8.59 -64.66
C VAL A 88 -11.51 7.29 -65.35
N PHE A 89 -11.85 6.13 -64.78
CA PHE A 89 -11.53 4.83 -65.36
C PHE A 89 -12.45 4.46 -66.52
N ARG A 90 -13.75 4.82 -66.45
CA ARG A 90 -14.72 4.52 -67.51
C ARG A 90 -14.59 5.41 -68.75
N SER A 91 -14.19 6.67 -68.59
CA SER A 91 -14.09 7.63 -69.70
C SER A 91 -12.90 7.37 -70.65
N SER A 92 -11.92 6.55 -70.24
CA SER A 92 -10.72 6.26 -71.03
C SER A 92 -10.81 5.01 -71.93
N ILE A 93 -11.92 4.26 -71.90
CA ILE A 93 -12.14 3.06 -72.76
C ILE A 93 -12.88 3.44 -74.06
N SER A 94 -12.63 4.64 -74.57
CA SER A 94 -13.18 5.10 -75.86
C SER A 94 -12.25 4.68 -77.01
N SER A 95 -12.67 3.65 -77.74
CA SER A 95 -12.42 3.33 -79.17
C SER A 95 -11.01 3.35 -79.79
N GLN A 96 -9.94 3.76 -79.11
CA GLN A 96 -8.58 3.75 -79.66
C GLN A 96 -7.70 2.72 -78.94
N PRO A 97 -6.78 2.01 -79.65
CA PRO A 97 -5.82 1.15 -79.00
C PRO A 97 -4.95 2.00 -78.08
N ALA A 98 -5.04 1.76 -76.77
CA ALA A 98 -4.26 2.49 -75.78
C ALA A 98 -2.77 2.42 -76.14
N THR A 99 -2.13 3.57 -76.19
CA THR A 99 -0.69 3.63 -76.44
C THR A 99 0.04 2.96 -75.27
N MET A 100 1.18 2.31 -75.53
CA MET A 100 2.02 1.70 -74.49
C MET A 100 2.31 2.65 -73.31
N ALA A 101 2.46 3.96 -73.60
CA ALA A 101 2.67 4.99 -72.58
C ALA A 101 1.45 5.18 -71.65
N GLN A 102 0.22 5.13 -72.18
CA GLN A 102 -1.00 5.22 -71.38
C GLN A 102 -1.17 4.01 -70.46
N ILE A 103 -0.86 2.81 -70.96
CA ILE A 103 -0.86 1.57 -70.17
C ILE A 103 0.17 1.67 -69.03
N GLN A 104 1.37 2.15 -69.34
CA GLN A 104 2.44 2.29 -68.36
C GLN A 104 2.09 3.32 -67.27
N MET A 105 1.44 4.43 -67.64
CA MET A 105 0.95 5.44 -66.69
C MET A 105 -0.17 4.93 -65.79
N LEU A 106 -1.12 4.16 -66.33
CA LEU A 106 -2.18 3.54 -65.53
C LEU A 106 -1.60 2.51 -64.56
N PHE A 107 -0.60 1.75 -65.00
CA PHE A 107 0.09 0.77 -64.15
C PHE A 107 0.85 1.46 -63.01
N THR A 108 1.62 2.52 -63.27
CA THR A 108 2.32 3.25 -62.20
C THR A 108 1.35 3.89 -61.22
N LYS A 109 0.26 4.51 -61.72
CA LYS A 109 -0.77 5.13 -60.87
C LYS A 109 -1.49 4.11 -59.98
N ALA A 110 -1.71 2.88 -60.48
CA ALA A 110 -2.29 1.80 -59.69
C ALA A 110 -1.30 1.17 -58.69
N MET A 111 0.00 1.14 -59.00
CA MET A 111 1.02 0.53 -58.15
C MET A 111 1.48 1.41 -56.99
N GLU A 112 1.44 2.73 -57.14
CA GLU A 112 1.83 3.68 -56.09
C GLU A 112 1.06 3.49 -54.76
N PRO A 113 -0.30 3.42 -54.72
CA PRO A 113 -1.02 3.17 -53.48
C PRO A 113 -0.74 1.79 -52.90
N ILE A 114 -0.48 0.77 -53.73
CA ILE A 114 -0.10 -0.57 -53.27
C ILE A 114 1.25 -0.51 -52.55
N GLN A 115 2.23 0.22 -53.09
CA GLN A 115 3.54 0.37 -52.49
C GLN A 115 3.47 1.09 -51.14
N LEU A 116 2.64 2.14 -51.04
CA LEU A 116 2.40 2.84 -49.78
C LEU A 116 1.77 1.93 -48.72
N ARG A 117 0.77 1.12 -49.11
CA ARG A 117 0.15 0.14 -48.21
C ARG A 117 1.15 -0.93 -47.76
N LEU A 118 2.01 -1.41 -48.65
CA LEU A 118 3.08 -2.37 -48.31
C LEU A 118 4.03 -1.79 -47.25
N ASN A 119 4.50 -0.56 -47.43
CA ASN A 119 5.39 0.10 -46.46
C ASN A 119 4.70 0.30 -45.09
N SER A 120 3.40 0.60 -45.08
CA SER A 120 2.60 0.73 -43.85
C SER A 120 2.42 -0.62 -43.14
N ILE A 121 2.19 -1.70 -43.90
CA ILE A 121 2.12 -3.06 -43.37
C ILE A 121 3.46 -3.47 -42.77
N GLU A 122 4.58 -3.18 -43.45
CA GLU A 122 5.92 -3.49 -42.93
C GLU A 122 6.20 -2.75 -41.62
N THR A 123 5.81 -1.47 -41.54
CA THR A 123 5.93 -0.67 -40.32
C THR A 123 5.07 -1.23 -39.19
N SER A 124 3.85 -1.65 -39.49
CA SER A 124 2.94 -2.26 -38.52
C SER A 124 3.44 -3.61 -38.03
N ALA A 125 4.01 -4.44 -38.90
CA ALA A 125 4.63 -5.71 -38.54
C ALA A 125 5.79 -5.51 -37.54
N LYS A 126 6.63 -4.48 -37.74
CA LYS A 126 7.70 -4.13 -36.79
C LYS A 126 7.15 -3.76 -35.41
N LYS A 127 6.09 -2.95 -35.36
CA LYS A 127 5.41 -2.59 -34.09
C LYS A 127 4.80 -3.81 -33.40
N VAL A 128 4.21 -4.74 -34.15
CA VAL A 128 3.66 -6.00 -33.59
C VAL A 128 4.77 -6.85 -32.97
N GLU A 129 5.95 -6.93 -33.60
CA GLU A 129 7.09 -7.66 -33.04
C GLU A 129 7.64 -7.00 -31.77
N GLU A 130 7.64 -5.67 -31.69
CA GLU A 130 7.98 -4.95 -30.45
C GLU A 130 6.97 -5.23 -29.34
N VAL A 131 5.67 -5.17 -29.64
CA VAL A 131 4.60 -5.51 -28.69
C VAL A 131 4.77 -6.94 -28.19
N LYS A 132 5.02 -7.91 -29.09
CA LYS A 132 5.28 -9.30 -28.73
C LYS A 132 6.43 -9.44 -27.73
N LYS A 133 7.57 -8.78 -27.97
CA LYS A 133 8.70 -8.77 -27.02
C LYS A 133 8.32 -8.18 -25.66
N THR A 134 7.54 -7.10 -25.64
CA THR A 134 7.07 -6.52 -24.37
C THR A 134 6.13 -7.46 -23.62
N VAL A 135 5.26 -8.18 -24.33
CA VAL A 135 4.35 -9.17 -23.74
C VAL A 135 5.12 -10.36 -23.16
N GLU A 136 6.13 -10.86 -23.87
CA GLU A 136 7.04 -11.90 -23.36
C GLU A 136 7.77 -11.42 -22.09
N GLY A 137 8.26 -10.18 -22.09
CA GLY A 137 8.87 -9.55 -20.92
C GLY A 137 7.91 -9.43 -19.73
N ILE A 138 6.65 -9.05 -19.96
CA ILE A 138 5.63 -9.00 -18.91
C ILE A 138 5.31 -10.40 -18.38
N SER A 139 5.22 -11.40 -19.25
CA SER A 139 4.95 -12.80 -18.86
C SER A 139 6.03 -13.32 -17.90
N THR A 140 7.30 -13.12 -18.23
CA THR A 140 8.41 -13.54 -17.36
C THR A 140 8.43 -12.80 -16.02
N GLN A 141 8.08 -11.50 -16.00
CA GLN A 141 7.94 -10.75 -14.75
C GLN A 141 6.79 -11.28 -13.89
N LEU A 142 5.66 -11.65 -14.50
CA LEU A 142 4.50 -12.19 -13.80
C LEU A 142 4.82 -13.55 -13.17
N GLU A 143 5.55 -14.42 -13.87
CA GLU A 143 6.04 -15.69 -13.34
C GLU A 143 6.94 -15.48 -12.12
N SER A 144 7.92 -14.58 -12.21
CA SER A 144 8.80 -14.24 -11.08
C SER A 144 8.02 -13.66 -9.88
N MET A 145 7.01 -12.82 -10.13
CA MET A 145 6.14 -12.33 -9.07
C MET A 145 5.30 -13.45 -8.44
N SER A 146 4.82 -14.41 -9.23
CA SER A 146 4.07 -15.57 -8.73
C SER A 146 4.92 -16.43 -7.80
N GLU A 147 6.18 -16.68 -8.14
CA GLU A 147 7.12 -17.41 -7.28
C GLU A 147 7.36 -16.67 -5.95
N ARG A 148 7.62 -15.36 -6.01
CA ARG A 148 7.81 -14.55 -4.80
C ARG A 148 6.58 -14.52 -3.89
N LEU A 149 5.37 -14.57 -4.46
CA LEU A 149 4.13 -14.67 -3.69
C LEU A 149 4.01 -16.02 -2.99
N LYS A 150 4.34 -17.12 -3.66
CA LYS A 150 4.39 -18.46 -3.03
C LYS A 150 5.40 -18.51 -1.88
N ASP A 151 6.58 -17.91 -2.06
CA ASP A 151 7.59 -17.81 -1.00
C ASP A 151 7.11 -16.96 0.20
N ALA A 152 6.36 -15.89 -0.07
CA ALA A 152 5.77 -15.07 1.00
C ALA A 152 4.69 -15.85 1.76
N GLU A 153 3.83 -16.58 1.05
CA GLU A 153 2.78 -17.41 1.63
C GLU A 153 3.35 -18.49 2.55
N THR A 154 4.39 -19.20 2.12
CA THR A 154 5.05 -20.21 2.97
C THR A 154 5.66 -19.62 4.25
N LYS A 155 6.24 -18.41 4.17
CA LYS A 155 6.77 -17.69 5.34
C LYS A 155 5.66 -17.26 6.30
N ILE A 156 4.52 -16.80 5.79
CA ILE A 156 3.36 -16.42 6.59
C ILE A 156 2.85 -17.64 7.36
N ASN A 157 2.62 -18.77 6.68
CA ASN A 157 2.15 -20.01 7.32
C ASN A 157 3.11 -20.51 8.41
N SER A 158 4.43 -20.38 8.20
CA SER A 158 5.43 -20.71 9.21
C SER A 158 5.36 -19.79 10.44
N LEU A 159 5.16 -18.49 10.24
CA LEU A 159 5.02 -17.52 11.34
C LEU A 159 3.72 -17.72 12.11
N GLU A 160 2.62 -18.03 11.44
CA GLU A 160 1.34 -18.35 12.08
C GLU A 160 1.46 -19.57 12.97
N THR A 161 2.13 -20.62 12.49
CA THR A 161 2.41 -21.84 13.29
C THR A 161 3.22 -21.49 14.55
N LYS A 162 4.33 -20.74 14.40
CA LYS A 162 5.15 -20.32 15.54
C LYS A 162 4.40 -19.44 16.53
N SER A 163 3.53 -18.57 16.04
CA SER A 163 2.67 -17.72 16.88
C SER A 163 1.68 -18.55 17.69
N SER A 164 1.08 -19.56 17.06
CA SER A 164 0.19 -20.54 17.72
C SER A 164 0.92 -21.31 18.82
N ASP A 165 2.12 -21.82 18.53
CA ASP A 165 2.95 -22.55 19.50
C ASP A 165 3.35 -21.68 20.70
N LEU A 166 3.72 -20.43 20.43
CA LEU A 166 4.06 -19.46 21.47
C LEU A 166 2.83 -19.16 22.34
N HIS A 167 1.65 -18.99 21.73
CA HIS A 167 0.41 -18.78 22.46
C HIS A 167 0.09 -19.98 23.37
N ALA A 168 0.23 -21.20 22.87
CA ALA A 168 0.05 -22.42 23.66
C ALA A 168 1.04 -22.47 24.84
N THR A 169 2.31 -22.16 24.60
CA THR A 169 3.35 -22.12 25.64
C THR A 169 3.02 -21.09 26.72
N VAL A 170 2.59 -19.89 26.33
CA VAL A 170 2.19 -18.83 27.26
C VAL A 170 0.99 -19.26 28.11
N GLN A 171 -0.01 -19.93 27.52
CA GLN A 171 -1.14 -20.47 28.27
C GLN A 171 -0.72 -21.54 29.27
N SER A 172 0.16 -22.47 28.86
CA SER A 172 0.70 -23.49 29.77
C SER A 172 1.48 -22.87 30.94
N LEU A 173 2.31 -21.85 30.68
CA LEU A 173 3.05 -21.14 31.73
C LEU A 173 2.11 -20.39 32.67
N LYS A 174 1.08 -19.72 32.15
CA LYS A 174 0.08 -19.02 32.95
C LYS A 174 -0.68 -19.98 33.87
N ASN A 175 -1.04 -21.15 33.35
CA ASN A 175 -1.68 -22.20 34.15
C ASN A 175 -0.75 -22.74 35.23
N ALA A 176 0.52 -23.01 34.91
CA ALA A 176 1.51 -23.45 35.89
C ALA A 176 1.78 -22.40 36.98
N GLN A 177 1.86 -21.12 36.62
CA GLN A 177 2.05 -20.02 37.57
C GLN A 177 0.86 -19.89 38.55
N ASN A 178 -0.38 -20.02 38.05
CA ASN A 178 -1.57 -19.98 38.89
C ASN A 178 -1.65 -21.14 39.89
N VAL A 179 -1.09 -22.31 39.55
CA VAL A 179 -1.11 -23.49 40.42
C VAL A 179 -0.06 -23.41 41.54
N THR A 180 1.08 -22.75 41.32
CA THR A 180 2.27 -23.00 42.15
C THR A 180 2.64 -21.91 43.16
N GLN A 181 2.13 -20.66 43.05
CA GLN A 181 2.74 -19.55 43.82
C GLN A 181 1.92 -18.89 44.95
N PRO A 182 0.62 -18.60 44.85
CA PRO A 182 -0.04 -17.88 45.94
C PRO A 182 -0.48 -18.81 47.06
N VAL A 183 -1.27 -19.83 46.73
CA VAL A 183 -2.03 -20.58 47.74
C VAL A 183 -1.15 -21.51 48.58
N GLU A 184 -0.18 -22.21 47.97
CA GLU A 184 0.69 -23.12 48.72
C GLU A 184 1.71 -22.39 49.59
N ILE A 185 2.25 -21.27 49.11
CA ILE A 185 3.21 -20.46 49.86
C ILE A 185 2.49 -19.75 51.01
N ASP A 186 1.31 -19.16 50.76
CA ASP A 186 0.50 -18.53 51.80
C ASP A 186 0.07 -19.55 52.86
N ASN A 187 -0.42 -20.72 52.46
CA ASN A 187 -0.77 -21.79 53.40
C ASN A 187 0.42 -22.26 54.24
N ARG A 188 1.62 -22.38 53.62
CA ARG A 188 2.82 -22.78 54.34
C ARG A 188 3.30 -21.69 55.29
N PHE A 189 3.20 -20.42 54.88
CA PHE A 189 3.53 -19.28 55.72
C PHE A 189 2.59 -19.18 56.91
N GLU A 190 1.28 -19.29 56.70
CA GLU A 190 0.29 -19.33 57.78
C GLU A 190 0.54 -20.51 58.73
N ALA A 191 0.87 -21.69 58.20
CA ALA A 191 1.18 -22.85 59.03
C ALA A 191 2.42 -22.61 59.90
N MET A 192 3.48 -22.02 59.33
CA MET A 192 4.68 -21.64 60.07
C MET A 192 4.39 -20.56 61.12
N GLU A 193 3.58 -19.56 60.79
CA GLU A 193 3.19 -18.50 61.72
C GLU A 193 2.38 -19.06 62.89
N ARG A 194 1.40 -19.93 62.61
CA ARG A 194 0.62 -20.64 63.65
C ARG A 194 1.51 -21.51 64.53
N TYR A 195 2.48 -22.22 63.96
CA TYR A 195 3.43 -23.03 64.72
C TYR A 195 4.28 -22.16 65.65
N THR A 196 4.80 -21.05 65.14
CA THR A 196 5.62 -20.11 65.91
C THR A 196 4.82 -19.48 67.05
N ARG A 197 3.55 -19.11 66.82
CA ARG A 197 2.66 -18.57 67.85
C ARG A 197 2.25 -19.58 68.93
N ARG A 198 2.22 -20.88 68.63
CA ARG A 198 1.90 -21.91 69.65
C ARG A 198 3.02 -22.08 70.68
N ASN A 199 4.26 -21.89 70.26
CA ASN A 199 5.42 -22.14 71.11
C ASN A 199 6.07 -20.86 71.66
N ASN A 200 5.65 -19.68 71.19
CA ASN A 200 6.18 -18.40 71.65
C ASN A 200 5.09 -17.57 72.33
N VAL A 201 5.42 -16.98 73.49
CA VAL A 201 4.59 -15.95 74.13
C VAL A 201 5.00 -14.59 73.58
N ILE A 202 4.09 -13.93 72.86
CA ILE A 202 4.31 -12.56 72.38
C ILE A 202 3.68 -11.60 73.40
N ILE A 203 4.53 -10.84 74.10
CA ILE A 203 4.09 -9.79 75.03
C ILE A 203 4.21 -8.45 74.31
N SER A 204 3.08 -7.93 73.83
CA SER A 204 3.01 -6.62 73.16
C SER A 204 2.61 -5.53 74.14
N GLY A 205 3.16 -4.32 73.97
CA GLY A 205 2.76 -3.14 74.73
C GLY A 205 3.41 -3.00 76.10
N VAL A 206 4.61 -3.58 76.31
CA VAL A 206 5.41 -3.28 77.51
C VAL A 206 5.89 -1.83 77.41
N PRO A 207 5.47 -0.93 78.32
CA PRO A 207 5.94 0.45 78.31
C PRO A 207 7.44 0.48 78.59
N LEU A 208 8.22 1.13 77.72
CA LEU A 208 9.63 1.40 77.97
C LEU A 208 9.74 2.57 78.93
N ASN A 209 9.78 2.26 80.24
CA ASN A 209 10.17 3.22 81.26
C ASN A 209 11.68 3.09 81.49
N ASP A 210 12.41 4.21 81.57
CA ASP A 210 13.89 4.24 81.63
C ASP A 210 14.51 3.52 82.84
N ASN A 211 13.70 3.13 83.84
CA ASN A 211 14.14 2.47 85.08
C ASN A 211 13.56 1.05 85.26
N GLU A 212 12.93 0.46 84.25
CA GLU A 212 12.27 -0.83 84.37
C GLU A 212 13.07 -1.94 83.65
N ASP A 213 13.44 -2.98 84.40
CA ASP A 213 14.12 -4.15 83.86
C ASP A 213 13.10 -5.05 83.16
N VAL A 214 12.96 -4.83 81.85
CA VAL A 214 12.03 -5.56 80.98
C VAL A 214 12.19 -7.07 81.14
N TYR A 215 13.41 -7.56 81.37
CA TYR A 215 13.68 -8.99 81.53
C TYR A 215 13.05 -9.54 82.82
N LYS A 216 13.15 -8.81 83.94
CA LYS A 216 12.47 -9.18 85.20
C LYS A 216 10.96 -9.16 85.07
N CYS A 217 10.39 -8.19 84.36
CA CYS A 217 8.95 -8.14 84.12
C CYS A 217 8.48 -9.36 83.32
N VAL A 218 9.19 -9.71 82.23
CA VAL A 218 8.88 -10.89 81.42
C VAL A 218 8.97 -12.18 82.24
N ILE A 219 10.06 -12.40 83.00
CA ILE A 219 10.20 -13.57 83.90
C ILE A 219 9.06 -13.64 84.92
N GLY A 220 8.72 -12.49 85.52
CA GLY A 220 7.62 -12.41 86.49
C GLY A 220 6.26 -12.75 85.89
N TYR A 221 6.00 -12.34 84.64
CA TYR A 221 4.80 -12.74 83.90
C TYR A 221 4.81 -14.22 83.55
N CYS A 222 5.92 -14.74 83.00
CA CYS A 222 6.05 -16.16 82.64
C CYS A 222 5.87 -17.09 83.85
N SER A 223 6.46 -16.73 84.99
CA SER A 223 6.30 -17.48 86.25
C SER A 223 4.83 -17.52 86.72
N LYS A 224 4.06 -16.43 86.53
CA LYS A 224 2.64 -16.36 86.90
C LYS A 224 1.72 -17.19 85.99
N ILE A 225 2.11 -17.38 84.73
CA ILE A 225 1.35 -18.21 83.77
C ILE A 225 1.84 -19.66 83.73
N GLY A 226 2.81 -20.03 84.57
CA GLY A 226 3.32 -21.41 84.67
C GLY A 226 4.25 -21.80 83.52
N VAL A 227 4.89 -20.82 82.86
CA VAL A 227 5.87 -21.06 81.80
C VAL A 227 7.27 -20.90 82.40
N GLU A 228 8.06 -21.98 82.37
CA GLU A 228 9.48 -21.94 82.72
C GLU A 228 10.25 -21.23 81.59
N VAL A 229 11.02 -20.18 81.94
CA VAL A 229 11.85 -19.37 81.03
C VAL A 229 13.31 -19.66 81.29
#